data_AF-A0AAD3R3L2-F1
#
_entry.id   AF-A0AAD3R3L2-F1
#
_cell.length_a   1.000
_cell.length_b   1.000
_cell.length_c   1.000
_cell.angle_alpha   90.00
_cell.angle_beta   90.00
_cell.angle_gamma   90.00
#
_symmetry.space_group_name_H-M   'P 1'
#
loop_
_entity.id
_entity.type
_entity.pdbx_description
1 polymer ?
#
loop_
_entity_poly.entity_id
_entity_poly.type
_entity_poly.pdbx_seq_one_letter_code
_entity_poly.pdbx_strand_id
1 'polypeptide(L)'
;MECHFNSRALCVFEGRHYSLGETWMDNACMQCTCLHPVGVGCCETVHRPVDFPAWCEVRVEPVTCKVSLVQAADPRLPCSPGEDIKDPSHGSLQLQQQLNG
;
A
#
# COMPACT_ATOMS: atom_id res chain seq x y z
N MET A 1 -9.36 1.39 -4.65
CA MET A 1 -8.39 1.08 -5.72
C MET A 1 -8.76 1.95 -6.90
N GLU A 2 -8.03 3.06 -7.04
CA GLU A 2 -8.22 4.00 -8.13
C GLU A 2 -7.20 3.73 -9.26
N CYS A 3 -7.64 3.92 -10.50
CA CYS A 3 -6.81 3.73 -11.68
C CYS A 3 -6.97 4.94 -12.59
N HIS A 4 -5.85 5.38 -13.18
CA HIS A 4 -5.79 6.50 -14.09
C HIS A 4 -5.13 6.10 -15.40
N PHE A 5 -5.60 6.71 -16.49
CA PHE A 5 -5.04 6.51 -17.82
C PHE A 5 -4.59 7.83 -18.42
N ASN A 6 -3.37 7.87 -18.94
CA ASN A 6 -2.83 9.03 -19.64
C ASN A 6 -2.44 8.65 -21.07
N SER A 7 -3.24 9.12 -22.03
CA SER A 7 -3.05 8.85 -23.47
C SER A 7 -1.85 9.59 -24.09
N ARG A 8 -1.29 10.56 -23.38
CA ARG A 8 -0.14 11.37 -23.85
C ARG A 8 1.18 10.96 -23.18
N ALA A 9 1.13 10.10 -22.16
CA ALA A 9 2.32 9.65 -21.46
C ALA A 9 3.16 8.71 -22.34
N LEU A 10 4.48 8.85 -22.24
CA LEU A 10 5.44 7.93 -22.85
C LEU A 10 5.73 6.77 -21.90
N CYS A 11 6.05 5.60 -22.44
CA CYS A 11 6.49 4.43 -21.67
C CYS A 11 7.96 4.56 -21.23
N VAL A 12 8.26 5.61 -20.47
CA VAL A 12 9.59 5.89 -19.94
C VAL A 12 9.48 6.25 -18.47
N PHE A 13 10.24 5.54 -17.63
CA PHE A 13 10.33 5.81 -16.20
C PHE A 13 11.78 5.68 -15.76
N GLU A 14 12.29 6.66 -15.01
CA GLU A 14 13.69 6.75 -14.56
C GLU A 14 14.73 6.50 -15.68
N GLY A 15 14.44 6.98 -16.88
CA GLY A 15 15.31 6.83 -18.05
C GLY A 15 15.26 5.45 -18.73
N ARG A 16 14.52 4.47 -18.18
CA ARG A 16 14.26 3.19 -18.82
C ARG A 16 13.04 3.27 -19.73
N HIS A 17 13.18 2.74 -20.95
CA HIS A 17 12.07 2.53 -21.86
C HIS A 17 11.38 1.20 -21.58
N TYR A 18 10.05 1.21 -21.62
CA TYR A 18 9.18 0.07 -21.42
C TYR A 18 8.44 -0.27 -22.72
N SER A 19 8.39 -1.55 -23.03
CA SER A 19 7.66 -2.14 -24.16
C SER A 19 6.19 -2.33 -23.81
N LEU A 20 5.34 -2.50 -24.84
CA LEU A 20 3.92 -2.80 -24.66
C LEU A 20 3.72 -3.99 -23.69
N GLY A 21 2.91 -3.78 -22.66
CA GLY A 21 2.58 -4.76 -21.63
C GLY A 21 3.58 -4.82 -20.47
N GLU A 22 4.75 -4.20 -20.58
CA GLU A 22 5.67 -4.12 -19.44
C GLU A 22 5.13 -3.18 -18.36
N THR A 23 5.44 -3.50 -17.11
CA THR A 23 4.97 -2.79 -15.93
C THR A 23 6.12 -2.24 -15.10
N TRP A 24 5.83 -1.20 -14.33
CA TRP A 24 6.73 -0.67 -13.30
C TRP A 24 5.94 -0.13 -12.11
N MET A 25 6.60 -0.04 -10.96
CA MET A 25 6.09 0.68 -9.80
C MET A 25 6.67 2.09 -9.82
N ASP A 26 5.83 3.10 -9.69
CA ASP A 26 6.31 4.48 -9.51
C ASP A 26 6.55 4.79 -8.02
N ASN A 27 7.07 5.99 -7.75
CA ASN A 27 7.35 6.47 -6.40
C ASN A 27 6.11 6.81 -5.57
N ALA A 28 4.92 6.82 -6.20
CA ALA A 28 3.63 7.02 -5.56
C ALA A 28 2.93 5.68 -5.26
N CYS A 29 3.62 4.55 -5.45
CA CYS A 29 3.08 3.21 -5.28
C CYS A 29 1.94 2.85 -6.24
N MET A 30 2.01 3.43 -7.44
CA MET A 30 1.18 3.08 -8.57
C MET A 30 1.87 2.03 -9.42
N GLN A 31 1.17 0.95 -9.74
CA GLN A 31 1.60 0.01 -10.76
C GLN A 31 1.15 0.51 -12.13
N CYS A 32 2.12 0.94 -12.91
CA CYS A 32 1.92 1.43 -14.26
C CYS A 32 2.17 0.32 -15.28
N THR A 33 1.42 0.33 -16.37
CA THR A 33 1.55 -0.57 -17.52
C THR A 33 1.70 0.26 -18.79
N CYS A 34 2.71 -0.06 -19.59
CA CYS A 34 2.87 0.52 -20.91
C CYS A 34 1.79 -0.04 -21.85
N LEU A 35 0.95 0.83 -22.40
CA LEU A 35 -0.08 0.48 -23.37
C LEU A 35 0.22 1.13 -24.73
N HIS A 36 1.50 1.27 -25.08
CA HIS A 36 1.94 1.86 -26.35
C HIS A 36 1.27 1.18 -27.57
N PRO A 37 0.76 1.94 -28.56
CA PRO A 37 0.89 3.39 -28.77
C PRO A 37 -0.17 4.26 -28.08
N VAL A 38 -1.04 3.66 -27.26
CA VAL A 38 -2.25 4.33 -26.74
C VAL A 38 -1.97 5.20 -25.51
N GLY A 39 -0.99 4.84 -24.68
CA GLY A 39 -0.58 5.62 -23.51
C GLY A 39 -0.05 4.77 -22.36
N VAL A 40 -0.21 5.27 -21.13
CA VAL A 40 0.17 4.57 -19.88
C VAL A 40 -1.03 4.53 -18.95
N GLY A 41 -1.33 3.34 -18.40
CA GLY A 41 -2.33 3.16 -17.35
C GLY A 41 -1.65 2.84 -16.02
N CYS A 42 -2.04 3.49 -14.94
CA CYS A 42 -1.48 3.30 -13.60
C CYS A 42 -2.60 3.08 -12.58
N CYS A 43 -2.44 2.09 -11.70
CA CYS A 43 -3.39 1.79 -10.62
C CYS A 43 -2.71 1.82 -9.26
N GLU A 44 -3.43 2.30 -8.24
CA GLU A 44 -2.97 2.20 -6.85
C GLU A 44 -2.80 0.73 -6.45
N THR A 45 -1.64 0.37 -5.90
CA THR A 45 -1.41 -0.98 -5.36
C THR A 45 -1.55 -1.05 -3.85
N VAL A 46 -1.46 0.09 -3.18
CA VAL A 46 -1.49 0.17 -1.72
C VAL A 46 -2.92 0.05 -1.22
N HIS A 47 -3.19 -1.06 -0.52
CA HIS A 47 -4.41 -1.24 0.23
C HIS A 47 -4.22 -0.60 1.61
N ARG A 48 -4.80 0.58 1.81
CA ARG A 48 -4.73 1.27 3.10
C ARG A 48 -5.62 0.55 4.11
N PRO A 49 -5.08 0.11 5.26
CA PRO A 49 -5.88 -0.41 6.36
C PRO A 49 -6.96 0.61 6.70
N VAL A 50 -8.20 0.12 6.76
CA VAL A 50 -9.33 0.86 7.31
C VAL A 50 -9.59 0.31 8.70
N ASP A 51 -10.22 1.14 9.53
CA ASP A 51 -10.68 0.77 10.86
C ASP A 51 -9.57 0.22 11.80
N PHE A 52 -8.62 1.10 12.13
CA PHE A 52 -7.56 0.86 13.11
C PHE A 52 -7.71 1.84 14.29
N PRO A 53 -7.11 1.55 15.46
CA PRO A 53 -7.24 2.42 16.63
C PRO A 53 -6.77 3.84 16.38
N ALA A 54 -7.45 4.84 16.98
CA ALA A 54 -7.15 6.26 16.77
C ALA A 54 -5.72 6.70 17.17
N TRP A 55 -5.00 5.89 17.94
CA TRP A 55 -3.60 6.13 18.31
C TRP A 55 -2.58 5.57 17.30
N CYS A 56 -3.06 5.05 16.17
CA CYS A 56 -2.24 4.56 15.07
C CYS A 56 -2.31 5.46 13.83
N GLU A 57 -1.28 5.38 13.00
CA GLU A 57 -1.20 6.03 11.70
C GLU A 57 -0.72 5.03 10.64
N VAL A 58 -1.20 5.21 9.41
CA VAL A 58 -0.73 4.42 8.26
C VAL A 58 0.54 5.05 7.71
N ARG A 59 1.61 4.25 7.61
CA ARG A 59 2.83 4.59 6.89
C ARG A 59 2.98 3.74 5.64
N VAL A 60 3.36 4.39 4.56
CA VAL A 60 3.68 3.76 3.29
C VAL A 60 5.15 4.05 3.00
N GLU A 61 5.94 2.99 2.85
CA GLU A 61 7.33 3.10 2.44
C GLU A 61 7.39 3.30 0.91
N PRO A 62 7.90 4.43 0.38
CA PRO A 62 7.74 4.78 -1.04
C PRO A 62 8.54 3.88 -1.99
N VAL A 63 9.56 3.18 -1.50
CA VAL A 63 10.42 2.32 -2.34
C VAL A 63 9.87 0.91 -2.48
N THR A 64 9.41 0.33 -1.37
CA THR A 64 8.89 -1.04 -1.33
C THR A 64 7.37 -1.09 -1.46
N CYS A 65 6.72 0.06 -1.33
CA CYS A 65 5.27 0.21 -1.20
C CYS A 65 4.66 -0.60 -0.07
N LYS A 66 5.48 -0.91 0.95
CA LYS A 66 5.03 -1.61 2.14
C LYS A 66 4.20 -0.67 2.99
N VAL A 67 3.04 -1.18 3.42
CA VAL A 67 2.13 -0.48 4.32
C VAL A 67 2.30 -1.03 5.73
N SER A 68 2.40 -0.14 6.71
CA SER A 68 2.48 -0.49 8.13
C SER A 68 1.66 0.45 8.99
N LEU A 69 1.02 -0.05 10.04
CA LEU A 69 0.46 0.76 11.10
C LEU A 69 1.54 1.04 12.15
N VAL A 70 1.74 2.31 12.49
CA VAL A 70 2.69 2.78 13.49
C VAL A 70 1.99 3.66 14.51
N GLN A 71 2.59 3.85 15.68
CA GLN A 71 1.99 4.73 16.69
C GLN A 71 2.02 6.19 16.24
N ALA A 72 0.91 6.90 16.44
CA ALA A 72 0.84 8.35 16.18
C ALA A 72 1.84 9.14 17.06
N ALA A 73 2.08 8.65 18.29
CA ALA A 73 3.01 9.26 19.23
C ALA A 73 4.50 8.99 18.90
N ASP A 74 4.81 7.82 18.33
CA ASP A 74 6.16 7.46 17.87
C ASP A 74 6.09 6.55 16.63
N PRO A 75 6.27 7.11 15.42
CA PRO A 75 6.19 6.36 14.16
C PRO A 75 7.23 5.25 13.99
N ARG A 76 8.23 5.15 14.89
CA ARG A 76 9.22 4.06 14.88
C ARG A 76 8.68 2.78 15.51
N LEU A 77 7.60 2.89 16.29
CA LEU A 77 7.00 1.77 16.99
C LEU A 77 5.82 1.22 16.18
N PRO A 78 5.74 -0.12 16.00
CA PRO A 78 4.60 -0.72 15.34
C PRO A 78 3.34 -0.55 16.20
N CYS A 79 2.21 -0.39 15.53
CA CYS A 79 0.91 -0.54 16.16
C CYS A 79 0.54 -2.01 16.25
N SER A 80 0.79 -2.60 17.42
CA SER A 80 0.28 -3.91 17.78
C SER A 80 -0.89 -3.74 18.75
N PRO A 81 -2.00 -4.48 18.60
CA PRO A 81 -2.96 -4.61 19.67
C PRO A 81 -2.22 -5.09 20.93
N GLY A 82 -2.14 -4.25 21.96
CA GLY A 82 -1.76 -4.73 23.29
C GLY A 82 -2.88 -5.63 23.82
N GLU A 83 -2.56 -6.59 24.67
CA GLU A 83 -3.52 -7.55 25.24
C GLU A 83 -4.76 -6.89 25.88
N ASP A 84 -4.67 -5.60 26.26
CA ASP A 84 -5.73 -4.85 26.93
C ASP A 84 -6.44 -3.78 26.07
N ILE A 85 -6.10 -3.62 24.79
CA ILE A 85 -6.79 -2.61 23.95
C ILE A 85 -8.05 -3.24 23.36
N LYS A 86 -9.13 -3.21 24.16
CA LYS A 86 -10.49 -3.44 23.69
C LYS A 86 -10.89 -2.28 22.78
N ASP A 87 -10.68 -2.42 21.47
CA ASP A 87 -11.33 -1.55 20.52
C ASP A 87 -12.85 -1.83 20.58
N PRO A 88 -13.70 -0.90 21.03
CA PRO A 88 -15.15 -1.12 21.08
C PRO A 88 -15.76 -1.28 19.68
N SER A 89 -15.04 -0.86 18.64
CA SER A 89 -15.48 -0.85 17.24
C SER A 89 -15.21 -2.18 16.54
N HIS A 90 -14.15 -2.88 16.96
CA HIS A 90 -13.76 -4.19 16.44
C HIS A 90 -13.74 -5.19 17.58
N GLY A 91 -14.80 -5.99 17.69
CA GLY A 91 -14.88 -7.09 18.64
C GLY A 91 -13.57 -7.89 18.66
N SER A 92 -13.17 -8.33 19.86
CA SER A 92 -11.85 -8.93 20.12
C SER A 92 -11.47 -9.98 19.07
N LEU A 93 -10.49 -9.67 18.23
CA LEU A 93 -9.81 -10.67 17.41
C LEU A 93 -8.97 -11.55 18.35
N GLN A 94 -9.58 -12.62 18.85
CA GLN A 94 -8.85 -13.72 19.45
C GLN A 94 -8.04 -14.39 18.34
N LEU A 95 -6.79 -13.95 18.17
CA LEU A 95 -5.80 -14.69 17.40
C LEU A 95 -5.50 -15.98 18.17
N GLN A 96 -6.33 -17.00 17.98
CA GLN A 96 -6.01 -18.35 18.45
C GLN A 96 -4.70 -18.75 17.76
N GLN A 97 -3.66 -18.85 18.58
CA GLN A 97 -2.37 -19.43 18.23
C GLN A 97 -2.59 -20.85 17.70
N GLN A 98 -2.81 -21.01 16.39
CA GLN A 98 -2.59 -22.28 15.71
C GLN A 98 -1.09 -22.41 15.41
N LEU A 99 -0.30 -22.62 16.46
CA LEU A 99 1.01 -23.26 16.40
C LEU A 99 1.08 -24.21 17.59
N ASN A 100 0.50 -25.39 17.44
CA ASN A 100 0.96 -26.65 18.04
C ASN A 100 0.09 -27.81 17.53
N GLY A 101 0.74 -28.73 16.81
CA GLY A 101 0.17 -29.96 16.26
C GLY A 101 1.10 -30.53 15.19
#